data_AF-A0A950M9Q3-F1
#
_entry.id   AF-A0A950M9Q3-F1
#
_cell.length_a   1.000
_cell.length_b   1.000
_cell.length_c   1.000
_cell.angle_alpha   90.00
_cell.angle_beta   90.00
_cell.angle_gamma   90.00
#
_symmetry.space_group_name_H-M   'P 1'
#
loop_
_entity.id
_entity.type
_entity.pdbx_description
1 polymer ?
#
loop_
_entity_poly.entity_id
_entity_poly.type
_entity_poly.pdbx_seq_one_letter_code
_entity_poly.pdbx_strand_id
1 'polypeptide(L)'
;MREIIKNREIVQDDWNLLKLQEGEAAEIVAVPGKSIVPLAVWQAQPALHARGDIGVWLASDERPEVLKDVVNKLPVIAVDFPKFSDGRGYSIAYNLRARLGYTGELRAIGDVLRDQLFFMQRV
;
A
#
# COMPACT_ATOMS: atom_id res chain seq x y z
N MET A 1 11.09 6.01 12.92
CA MET A 1 10.70 7.22 12.17
C MET A 1 11.33 7.12 10.79
N ARG A 2 10.54 7.19 9.72
CA ARG A 2 11.03 7.22 8.32
C ARG A 2 10.32 8.35 7.58
N GLU A 3 11.12 9.21 6.96
CA GLU A 3 10.66 10.33 6.15
C GLU A 3 10.44 9.85 4.71
N ILE A 4 9.30 10.20 4.10
CA ILE A 4 9.06 9.97 2.68
C ILE A 4 8.87 11.31 1.96
N ILE A 5 9.36 11.40 0.73
CA ILE A 5 9.23 12.59 -0.11
C ILE A 5 7.93 12.47 -0.90
N LYS A 6 6.98 13.39 -0.68
CA LYS A 6 5.73 13.52 -1.44
C LYS A 6 5.70 14.91 -2.06
N ASN A 7 5.64 15.01 -3.39
CA ASN A 7 5.54 16.30 -4.11
C ASN A 7 6.66 17.33 -3.82
N ARG A 8 7.90 16.89 -3.55
CA ARG A 8 9.03 17.74 -3.07
C ARG A 8 8.90 18.30 -1.65
N GLU A 9 7.90 17.87 -0.88
CA GLU A 9 7.84 18.08 0.56
C GLU A 9 8.09 16.76 1.30
N ILE A 10 8.90 16.81 2.35
CA ILE A 10 9.06 15.69 3.28
C ILE A 10 7.80 15.68 4.16
N VAL A 11 6.94 14.70 3.95
CA VAL A 11 5.72 14.53 4.76
C VAL A 11 5.98 13.42 5.77
N GLN A 12 5.58 13.64 7.03
CA GLN A 12 5.66 12.61 8.06
C GLN A 12 4.74 11.45 7.69
N ASP A 13 5.32 10.26 7.53
CA ASP A 13 4.57 9.04 7.26
C ASP A 13 4.36 8.25 8.55
N ASP A 14 3.23 8.49 9.20
CA ASP A 14 2.85 7.78 10.44
C ASP A 14 2.21 6.41 10.18
N TRP A 15 2.25 5.92 8.94
CA TRP A 15 1.70 4.62 8.58
C TRP A 15 2.71 3.50 8.80
N ASN A 16 2.32 2.49 9.57
CA ASN A 16 3.10 1.25 9.68
C ASN A 16 2.76 0.31 8.52
N LEU A 17 3.74 -0.03 7.69
CA LEU A 17 3.55 -1.04 6.65
C LEU A 17 3.72 -2.44 7.25
N LEU A 18 2.66 -3.24 7.26
CA LEU A 18 2.67 -4.63 7.69
C LEU A 18 2.95 -5.54 6.50
N LYS A 19 3.97 -6.38 6.60
CA LYS A 19 4.27 -7.46 5.65
C LYS A 19 4.20 -8.79 6.40
N LEU A 20 3.37 -9.70 5.93
CA LEU A 20 3.30 -11.05 6.48
C LEU A 20 4.63 -11.76 6.22
N GLN A 21 5.19 -12.37 7.27
CA GLN A 21 6.34 -13.26 7.16
C GLN A 21 5.88 -14.69 6.87
N GLU A 22 6.80 -15.50 6.36
CA GLU A 22 6.54 -16.92 6.10
C GLU A 22 6.15 -17.62 7.42
N GLY A 23 4.95 -18.22 7.45
CA GLY A 23 4.39 -18.87 8.64
C GLY A 23 3.49 -17.99 9.53
N GLU A 24 3.36 -16.68 9.25
CA GLU A 24 2.37 -15.85 9.92
C GLU A 24 0.96 -16.06 9.34
N ALA A 25 -0.03 -16.22 10.21
CA ALA A 25 -1.42 -16.36 9.82
C ALA A 25 -2.12 -14.99 9.74
N ALA A 26 -2.73 -14.71 8.59
CA ALA A 26 -3.36 -13.43 8.28
C ALA A 26 -4.51 -13.08 9.24
N GLU A 27 -5.14 -14.09 9.82
CA GLU A 27 -6.30 -13.98 10.72
C GLU A 27 -5.91 -13.49 12.12
N ILE A 28 -4.67 -13.74 12.56
CA ILE A 28 -4.23 -13.49 13.95
C ILE A 28 -3.07 -12.51 14.06
N VAL A 29 -2.51 -12.04 12.94
CA VAL A 29 -1.43 -11.06 12.96
C VAL A 29 -1.90 -9.76 13.62
N ALA A 30 -1.09 -9.23 14.52
CA ALA A 30 -1.42 -7.99 15.23
C ALA A 30 -1.30 -6.77 14.30
N VAL A 31 -2.32 -5.92 14.30
CA VAL A 31 -2.38 -4.70 13.47
C VAL A 31 -2.37 -3.44 14.36
N PRO A 32 -1.19 -2.89 14.70
CA PRO A 32 -1.08 -1.79 15.66
C PRO A 32 -1.39 -0.44 15.03
N GLY A 33 -2.30 0.32 15.66
CA GLY A 33 -2.62 1.70 15.30
C GLY A 33 -2.80 1.90 13.79
N LYS A 34 -2.26 3.02 13.29
CA LYS A 34 -2.31 3.40 11.89
C LYS A 34 -1.42 2.48 11.04
N SER A 35 -2.04 1.58 10.27
CA SER A 35 -1.32 0.51 9.57
C SER A 35 -1.83 0.31 8.14
N ILE A 36 -0.90 0.03 7.22
CA ILE A 36 -1.19 -0.45 5.87
C ILE A 36 -0.95 -1.96 5.87
N VAL A 37 -2.01 -2.74 5.71
CA VAL A 37 -1.96 -4.20 5.80
C VAL A 37 -2.09 -4.86 4.43
N PRO A 38 -1.58 -6.09 4.23
CA PRO A 38 -1.81 -6.83 2.99
C PRO A 38 -3.31 -7.07 2.79
N LEU A 39 -3.75 -7.17 1.53
CA LEU A 39 -5.13 -7.50 1.19
C LEU A 39 -5.62 -8.75 1.92
N ALA A 40 -4.79 -9.80 1.99
CA ALA A 40 -5.10 -11.03 2.70
C ALA A 40 -5.44 -10.81 4.19
N VAL A 41 -4.68 -9.96 4.90
CA VAL A 41 -4.95 -9.63 6.32
C VAL A 41 -6.24 -8.85 6.46
N TRP A 42 -6.48 -7.88 5.57
CA TRP A 42 -7.71 -7.10 5.58
C TRP A 42 -8.94 -8.00 5.38
N GLN A 43 -8.89 -8.94 4.43
CA GLN A 43 -9.97 -9.90 4.19
C GLN A 43 -10.15 -10.90 5.33
N ALA A 44 -9.06 -11.36 5.93
CA ALA A 44 -9.07 -12.32 7.02
C ALA A 44 -9.59 -11.73 8.34
N GLN A 45 -9.52 -10.41 8.52
CA GLN A 45 -9.90 -9.71 9.75
C GLN A 45 -10.99 -8.64 9.50
N PRO A 46 -12.29 -9.02 9.46
CA PRO A 46 -13.39 -8.07 9.26
C PRO A 46 -13.47 -6.94 10.28
N ALA A 47 -12.90 -7.14 11.48
CA ALA A 47 -12.79 -6.09 12.50
C ALA A 47 -12.01 -4.86 12.02
N LEU A 48 -11.09 -5.02 11.05
CA LEU A 48 -10.33 -3.93 10.46
C LEU A 48 -11.19 -3.04 9.55
N HIS A 49 -12.29 -3.54 9.00
CA HIS A 49 -13.14 -2.77 8.07
C HIS A 49 -13.82 -1.56 8.72
N ALA A 50 -14.05 -1.62 10.03
CA ALA A 50 -14.64 -0.52 10.81
C ALA A 50 -13.61 0.53 11.25
N ARG A 51 -12.31 0.26 11.04
CA ARG A 51 -11.23 1.14 11.49
C ARG A 51 -10.88 2.15 10.40
N GLY A 52 -10.93 3.44 10.75
CA GLY A 52 -10.54 4.54 9.85
C GLY A 52 -9.02 4.77 9.75
N ASP A 53 -8.22 4.03 10.51
CA ASP A 53 -6.76 4.09 10.54
C ASP A 53 -6.10 2.89 9.83
N ILE A 54 -6.86 2.18 8.99
CA ILE A 54 -6.35 1.03 8.22
C ILE A 54 -6.31 1.35 6.73
N GLY A 55 -5.13 1.17 6.15
CA GLY A 55 -4.91 1.13 4.71
C GLY A 55 -4.71 -0.30 4.22
N VAL A 56 -4.85 -0.51 2.92
CA VAL A 56 -4.61 -1.81 2.28
C VAL A 56 -3.50 -1.67 1.27
N TRP A 57 -2.59 -2.65 1.19
CA TRP A 57 -1.67 -2.76 0.08
C TRP A 57 -1.94 -3.98 -0.79
N LEU A 58 -1.80 -3.78 -2.10
CA LEU A 58 -2.01 -4.78 -3.13
C LEU A 58 -0.68 -5.30 -3.64
N ALA A 59 -0.50 -6.62 -3.65
CA ALA A 59 0.61 -7.26 -4.33
C ALA A 59 0.46 -7.15 -5.85
N SER A 60 1.57 -7.26 -6.59
CA SER A 60 1.59 -7.07 -8.05
C SER A 60 0.74 -8.07 -8.85
N ASP A 61 0.33 -9.18 -8.25
CA ASP A 61 -0.49 -10.24 -8.82
C ASP A 61 -1.95 -10.21 -8.32
N GLU A 62 -2.29 -9.26 -7.45
CA GLU A 62 -3.63 -9.08 -6.90
C GLU A 62 -4.51 -8.20 -7.80
N ARG A 63 -5.83 -8.34 -7.58
CA ARG A 63 -6.87 -7.67 -8.36
C ARG A 63 -7.51 -6.54 -7.55
N PRO A 64 -7.40 -5.27 -7.98
CA PRO A 64 -7.97 -4.14 -7.23
C PRO A 64 -9.49 -4.16 -7.19
N GLU A 65 -10.16 -4.88 -8.10
CA GLU A 65 -11.63 -4.99 -8.17
C GLU A 65 -12.25 -5.57 -6.89
N VAL A 66 -11.47 -6.33 -6.13
CA VAL A 66 -11.87 -6.85 -4.81
C VAL A 66 -12.24 -5.72 -3.84
N LEU A 67 -11.64 -4.53 -4.00
CA LEU A 67 -11.90 -3.38 -3.14
C LEU A 67 -13.07 -2.51 -3.61
N LYS A 68 -13.75 -2.85 -4.71
CA LYS A 68 -14.72 -1.94 -5.38
C LYS A 68 -15.73 -1.28 -4.44
N ASP A 69 -16.31 -2.03 -3.51
CA ASP A 69 -17.38 -1.52 -2.63
C ASP A 69 -16.85 -0.73 -1.41
N VAL A 70 -15.54 -0.77 -1.18
CA VAL A 70 -14.86 -0.16 -0.03
C VAL A 70 -13.74 0.79 -0.41
N VAL A 71 -13.41 0.91 -1.69
CA VAL A 71 -12.20 1.58 -2.18
C VAL A 71 -12.12 3.02 -1.67
N ASN A 72 -13.24 3.74 -1.66
CA ASN A 72 -13.33 5.12 -1.18
C ASN A 72 -13.51 5.26 0.34
N LYS A 73 -13.62 4.14 1.08
CA LYS A 73 -13.57 4.13 2.55
C LYS A 73 -12.13 3.99 3.05
N LEU A 74 -11.23 3.50 2.22
CA LEU A 74 -9.83 3.30 2.58
C LEU A 74 -9.07 4.64 2.51
N PRO A 75 -8.48 5.12 3.62
CA PRO A 75 -7.73 6.37 3.65
C PRO A 75 -6.48 6.31 2.77
N VAL A 76 -5.87 5.13 2.64
CA VAL A 76 -4.71 4.87 1.79
C VAL A 76 -4.79 3.49 1.16
N ILE A 77 -4.43 3.40 -0.11
CA ILE A 77 -4.16 2.16 -0.82
C ILE A 77 -2.71 2.21 -1.29
N ALA A 78 -1.93 1.17 -1.01
CA ALA A 78 -0.59 1.02 -1.55
C ALA A 78 -0.56 -0.09 -2.61
N VAL A 79 0.36 0.02 -3.56
CA VAL A 79 0.60 -0.97 -4.60
C VAL A 79 2.05 -1.39 -4.52
N ASP A 80 2.29 -2.69 -4.42
CA ASP A 80 3.63 -3.26 -4.36
C ASP A 80 4.25 -3.38 -5.75
N PHE A 81 5.46 -2.86 -5.86
CA PHE A 81 6.32 -2.95 -7.03
C PHE A 81 7.56 -3.74 -6.62
N PRO A 82 7.50 -5.09 -6.67
CA PRO A 82 8.65 -5.94 -6.32
C PRO A 82 9.83 -5.72 -7.29
N LYS A 83 9.54 -5.30 -8.53
CA LYS A 83 10.52 -4.81 -9.51
C LYS A 83 9.93 -3.60 -10.22
N PHE A 84 10.69 -2.52 -10.35
CA PHE A 84 10.23 -1.29 -11.02
C PHE A 84 9.81 -1.52 -12.49
N SER A 85 10.41 -2.51 -13.15
CA SER A 85 10.07 -2.89 -14.53
C SER A 85 8.75 -3.66 -14.66
N ASP A 86 8.05 -3.95 -13.57
CA ASP A 86 6.82 -4.72 -13.60
C ASP A 86 5.60 -3.80 -13.88
N GLY A 87 5.06 -3.89 -15.09
CA GLY A 87 3.91 -3.09 -15.54
C GLY A 87 2.60 -3.37 -14.78
N ARG A 88 2.53 -4.44 -13.98
CA ARG A 88 1.31 -4.81 -13.25
C ARG A 88 0.96 -3.79 -12.16
N GLY A 89 1.94 -3.26 -11.43
CA GLY A 89 1.68 -2.23 -10.41
C GLY A 89 1.06 -0.96 -11.02
N TYR A 90 1.52 -0.54 -12.20
CA TYR A 90 0.92 0.57 -12.95
C TYR A 90 -0.51 0.26 -13.39
N SER A 91 -0.78 -0.97 -13.81
CA SER A 91 -2.12 -1.42 -14.22
C SER A 91 -3.10 -1.43 -13.03
N ILE A 92 -2.63 -1.86 -11.86
CA ILE A 92 -3.40 -1.81 -10.61
C ILE A 92 -3.71 -0.37 -10.23
N ALA A 93 -2.70 0.50 -10.21
CA ALA A 93 -2.86 1.93 -9.92
C ALA A 93 -3.84 2.62 -10.89
N TYR A 94 -3.74 2.30 -12.19
CA TYR A 94 -4.66 2.79 -13.21
C TYR A 94 -6.08 2.31 -12.94
N ASN A 95 -6.30 1.02 -12.67
CA ASN A 95 -7.64 0.49 -12.39
C ASN A 95 -8.26 1.11 -11.14
N LEU A 96 -7.47 1.32 -10.08
CA LEU A 96 -7.92 2.02 -8.87
C LEU A 96 -8.45 3.42 -9.19
N ARG A 97 -7.72 4.21 -9.98
CA ARG A 97 -8.13 5.59 -10.34
C ARG A 97 -9.24 5.61 -11.39
N ALA A 98 -9.05 4.95 -12.52
CA ALA A 98 -9.89 5.11 -13.71
C ALA A 98 -11.15 4.25 -13.67
N ARG A 99 -11.11 3.05 -13.06
CA ARG A 99 -12.24 2.11 -13.06
C ARG A 99 -12.99 2.09 -11.74
N LEU A 100 -12.26 2.14 -10.63
CA LEU A 100 -12.85 2.09 -9.28
C LEU A 100 -13.08 3.49 -8.70
N GLY A 101 -12.59 4.53 -9.36
CA GLY A 101 -12.81 5.92 -8.94
C GLY A 101 -12.19 6.22 -7.58
N TYR A 102 -11.08 5.57 -7.22
CA TYR A 102 -10.41 5.81 -5.95
C TYR A 102 -9.89 7.25 -5.90
N THR A 103 -10.31 8.00 -4.90
CA THR A 103 -9.92 9.41 -4.71
C THR A 103 -8.89 9.60 -3.60
N GLY A 104 -8.71 8.61 -2.73
CA GLY A 104 -7.79 8.68 -1.59
C GLY A 104 -6.31 8.62 -1.96
N GLU A 105 -5.49 8.42 -0.94
CA GLU A 105 -4.04 8.38 -1.09
C GLU A 105 -3.58 7.07 -1.73
N LEU A 106 -2.92 7.17 -2.89
CA LEU A 106 -2.33 6.03 -3.58
C LEU A 106 -0.81 6.06 -3.37
N ARG A 107 -0.23 4.96 -2.88
CA ARG A 107 1.21 4.84 -2.63
C ARG A 107 1.83 3.72 -3.44
N ALA A 108 3.09 3.90 -3.83
CA ALA A 108 3.92 2.82 -4.32
C ALA A 108 4.78 2.31 -3.16
N ILE A 109 4.79 1.01 -2.93
CA ILE A 109 5.64 0.33 -1.94
C ILE A 109 6.44 -0.78 -2.63
N GLY A 110 7.39 -1.38 -1.93
CA GLY A 110 8.29 -2.38 -2.51
C GLY A 110 9.66 -1.79 -2.80
N ASP A 111 10.37 -2.34 -3.79
CA ASP A 111 11.70 -1.89 -4.19
C ASP A 111 11.63 -0.65 -5.11
N VAL A 112 10.72 0.26 -4.78
CA VAL A 112 10.58 1.56 -5.43
C VAL A 112 11.67 2.45 -4.86
N LEU A 113 12.90 2.27 -5.36
CA LEU A 113 14.01 3.20 -5.23
C LEU A 113 14.47 3.46 -3.78
N ARG A 114 14.65 2.41 -2.97
CA ARG A 114 15.55 2.53 -1.80
C ARG A 114 17.02 2.69 -2.21
N ASP A 115 17.38 2.22 -3.40
CA ASP A 115 18.76 2.23 -3.90
C ASP A 115 19.08 3.26 -5.01
N GLN A 116 18.12 4.09 -5.46
CA GLN A 116 18.43 5.17 -6.43
C GLN A 116 18.24 6.60 -5.90
N LEU A 117 17.73 6.80 -4.68
CA LEU A 117 17.84 8.11 -4.04
C LEU A 117 19.29 8.47 -3.66
N PHE A 118 20.24 7.53 -3.76
CA PHE A 118 21.67 7.76 -3.52
C PHE A 118 22.57 7.79 -4.78
N PHE A 119 22.05 7.62 -6.00
CA PHE A 119 22.88 7.59 -7.22
C PHE A 119 22.74 8.79 -8.18
N MET A 120 22.15 9.92 -7.74
CA MET A 120 22.25 11.21 -8.46
C MET A 120 22.61 12.38 -7.54
N GLN A 121 23.57 12.18 -6.63
CA GLN A 121 24.30 13.28 -5.97
C GLN A 121 25.76 13.45 -6.46
N ARG A 122 26.13 12.81 -7.56
CA ARG A 122 27.41 13.10 -8.26
C ARG A 122 27.27 13.03 -9.77
N VAL A 123 26.70 14.09 -10.35
CA VAL A 123 27.28 14.84 -11.47
C VAL A 123 26.73 16.26 -11.47
#